data_AF-A0AAV9GJ42-F1
#
_entry.id   AF-A0AAV9GJ42-F1
#
_cell.length_a   1.000
_cell.length_b   1.000
_cell.length_c   1.000
_cell.angle_alpha   90.00
_cell.angle_beta   90.00
_cell.angle_gamma   90.00
#
_symmetry.space_group_name_H-M   'P 1'
#
loop_
_entity.id
_entity.type
_entity.pdbx_description
1 polymer ?
#
loop_
_entity_poly.entity_id
_entity_poly.type
_entity_poly.pdbx_seq_one_letter_code
_entity_poly.pdbx_strand_id
1 'polypeptide(L)'
;MADNGSRSSLRAFDVLNVKNRVVTPSRRLPLISLDDDAIYRICRHFKDEFEKRAIEMAVESCGIERSDVRVCITSRYFRYNIEDSQPTVLIVVDRGDSSEWSVDVGEAWEKVVGGLKEYIDQRISDHESIGPIDISVEMLSSDLVRKKFMSALDPSDKSYHNLLKAWPSIRTGVSRILESYSTTAGHMTAISLFHLGFDDVDFNCDENGWPEVLDAMQQYVDGFNFKLHVHMEHNLVQHAGLDPFTLAEPNLTPQELQTKKEDFSTPIERPYKTSVNLGDDIGAATYITRPDGKLSSPIVGTLGCWLEVKTKTEGWKGYTVGDPVKHLDLWQADVNGVSTSAAQTPGALSLVEHPTRRKHNLSVALLRGLVLWNTVEDEPPAEEEAELDNCVAFFDQEKMYFGSVYLASEFLQRYTHPTTAAGAADDAGRTGRLDWALILPNPKRIGSNNLPTRAQWQENEVFDHKIPLKVSWGAPLKLQVNSLHTVGPNFEAFKVGASTRCTAGIFSGTRSEIKIAEEAYMPGRSENLNDRTSCESTFIGYRADAFGKRGDSGAVVWDWKGHALGLLFGGQSPNQCDGQYSLVTPIEEVFQSIIDMSDGEVLEVKIRQE
;
A
#
# COMPACT_ATOMS: atom_id res chain seq x y z
N MET A 1 43.44 -13.37 -11.53
CA MET A 1 43.05 -12.48 -12.65
C MET A 1 41.57 -12.75 -12.92
N ALA A 2 40.59 -11.90 -12.64
CA ALA A 2 40.48 -10.61 -11.96
C ALA A 2 39.19 -10.75 -11.10
N ASP A 3 39.24 -10.55 -9.79
CA ASP A 3 38.87 -9.28 -9.14
C ASP A 3 37.75 -8.51 -9.87
N ASN A 4 36.52 -8.72 -9.43
CA ASN A 4 35.44 -7.76 -9.56
C ASN A 4 34.81 -7.64 -8.17
N GLY A 5 35.31 -6.65 -7.44
CA GLY A 5 34.90 -6.30 -6.11
C GLY A 5 33.38 -6.24 -5.97
N SER A 6 32.88 -7.07 -5.06
CA SER A 6 31.60 -6.87 -4.41
C SER A 6 31.59 -5.46 -3.82
N ARG A 7 30.97 -4.51 -4.52
CA ARG A 7 30.37 -3.32 -3.90
C ARG A 7 29.27 -3.83 -2.98
N SER A 8 29.61 -4.29 -1.78
CA SER A 8 28.66 -4.40 -0.68
C SER A 8 28.47 -2.99 -0.13
N SER A 9 27.75 -2.14 -0.86
CA SER A 9 27.11 -1.01 -0.18
C SER A 9 26.11 -1.65 0.78
N LEU A 10 26.44 -1.55 2.07
CA LEU A 10 25.54 -1.75 3.19
C LEU A 10 24.26 -1.00 2.85
N ARG A 11 23.26 -1.74 2.34
CA ARG A 11 21.96 -1.19 1.97
C ARG A 11 21.39 -0.52 3.22
N ALA A 12 20.86 0.69 3.02
CA ALA A 12 20.22 1.52 4.03
C ALA A 12 19.45 0.70 5.07
N PHE A 13 19.73 0.95 6.36
CA PHE A 13 18.99 0.36 7.46
C PHE A 13 17.63 1.08 7.60
N ASP A 14 16.54 0.32 7.57
CA ASP A 14 15.19 0.82 7.81
C ASP A 14 14.70 0.28 9.15
N VAL A 15 14.38 1.19 10.08
CA VAL A 15 13.93 0.83 11.43
C VAL A 15 12.53 1.37 11.59
N LEU A 16 11.60 0.46 11.81
CA LEU A 16 10.18 0.73 11.63
C LEU A 16 9.34 0.19 12.82
N ASN A 17 10.02 -0.35 13.85
CA ASN A 17 9.44 -0.84 15.10
C ASN A 17 10.34 -0.45 16.28
N VAL A 18 9.73 -0.11 17.42
CA VAL A 18 10.36 0.43 18.63
C VAL A 18 10.87 -0.63 19.58
N LYS A 19 10.34 -1.86 19.48
CA LYS A 19 10.71 -2.97 20.33
C LYS A 19 12.19 -3.26 20.11
N ASN A 20 13.00 -3.02 21.12
CA ASN A 20 14.44 -3.25 21.13
C ASN A 20 15.30 -2.12 20.51
N ARG A 21 14.91 -0.86 20.75
CA ARG A 21 15.59 0.34 20.25
C ARG A 21 15.74 1.39 21.35
N VAL A 22 16.89 2.08 21.36
CA VAL A 22 17.15 3.27 22.18
C VAL A 22 17.77 4.34 21.29
N VAL A 23 17.33 5.60 21.41
CA VAL A 23 17.83 6.70 20.58
C VAL A 23 17.90 8.00 21.38
N THR A 24 18.91 8.82 21.12
CA THR A 24 19.00 10.19 21.65
C THR A 24 19.50 11.18 20.58
N PRO A 25 18.83 12.34 20.39
CA PRO A 25 17.52 12.71 20.95
C PRO A 25 16.41 11.71 20.54
N SER A 26 15.29 11.69 21.26
CA SER A 26 14.17 10.79 20.95
C SER A 26 13.60 11.10 19.56
N ARG A 27 13.32 10.05 18.76
CA ARG A 27 12.81 10.18 17.39
C ARG A 27 11.79 9.09 17.09
N ARG A 28 10.67 9.50 16.48
CA ARG A 28 9.59 8.61 16.03
C ARG A 28 10.01 7.76 14.85
N LEU A 29 9.48 6.55 14.76
CA LEU A 29 9.64 5.66 13.62
C LEU A 29 8.48 5.83 12.63
N PRO A 30 8.60 5.34 11.38
CA PRO A 30 9.75 4.74 10.71
C PRO A 30 10.88 5.72 10.34
N LEU A 31 12.12 5.26 10.48
CA LEU A 31 13.31 5.98 10.04
C LEU A 31 14.06 5.19 8.96
N ILE A 32 14.47 5.91 7.92
CA ILE A 32 15.19 5.40 6.75
C ILE A 32 16.59 5.99 6.76
N SER A 33 17.56 5.18 6.34
CA SER A 33 18.94 5.62 6.14
C SER A 33 19.17 6.22 4.76
N LEU A 34 19.90 7.33 4.72
CA LEU A 34 20.40 7.98 3.51
C LEU A 34 21.88 8.33 3.70
N ASP A 35 22.66 8.19 2.64
CA ASP A 35 24.00 8.76 2.59
C ASP A 35 23.92 10.15 1.96
N ASP A 36 24.32 11.18 2.70
CA ASP A 36 24.32 12.57 2.24
C ASP A 36 25.67 13.28 2.49
N ASP A 37 25.77 14.54 2.07
CA ASP A 37 26.98 15.36 2.21
C ASP A 37 27.37 15.64 3.67
N ALA A 38 26.43 15.63 4.61
CA ALA A 38 26.73 15.76 6.04
C ALA A 38 27.46 14.50 6.55
N ILE A 39 26.98 13.31 6.14
CA ILE A 39 27.62 12.04 6.47
C ILE A 39 29.04 11.96 5.92
N TYR A 40 29.26 12.40 4.68
CA TYR A 40 30.61 12.39 4.10
C TYR A 40 31.60 13.24 4.91
N ARG A 41 31.17 14.41 5.38
CA ARG A 41 32.00 15.30 6.23
C ARG A 41 32.31 14.66 7.57
N ILE A 42 31.32 14.08 8.26
CA ILE A 42 31.50 13.41 9.54
C ILE A 42 32.42 12.21 9.39
N CYS A 43 32.15 11.35 8.40
CA CYS A 43 32.93 10.14 8.15
C CYS A 43 34.41 10.44 7.87
N ARG A 44 34.70 11.54 7.15
CA ARG A 44 36.07 11.94 6.85
C ARG A 44 36.92 12.23 8.10
N HIS A 45 36.29 12.73 9.16
CA HIS A 45 37.00 13.20 10.35
C HIS A 45 36.89 12.24 11.54
N PHE A 46 35.73 11.62 11.74
CA PHE A 46 35.40 10.96 13.00
C PHE A 46 34.97 9.49 12.87
N LYS A 47 34.90 8.92 11.66
CA LYS A 47 34.37 7.56 11.46
C LYS A 47 35.00 6.53 12.39
N ASP A 48 36.32 6.37 12.30
CA ASP A 48 37.04 5.34 13.06
C ASP A 48 36.99 5.61 14.57
N GLU A 49 36.96 6.88 15.00
CA GLU A 49 36.87 7.28 16.41
C GLU A 49 35.50 6.93 16.99
N PHE A 50 34.42 7.35 16.32
CA PHE A 50 33.05 7.12 16.78
C PHE A 50 32.67 5.63 16.70
N GLU A 51 33.03 4.93 15.62
CA GLU A 51 32.78 3.49 15.51
C GLU A 51 33.51 2.70 16.60
N LYS A 52 34.79 3.01 16.83
CA LYS A 52 35.57 2.35 17.88
C LYS A 52 34.98 2.63 19.26
N ARG A 53 34.65 3.88 19.57
CA ARG A 53 34.12 4.27 20.88
C ARG A 53 32.75 3.63 21.14
N ALA A 54 31.87 3.62 20.14
CA ALA A 54 30.57 2.98 20.21
C ALA A 54 30.69 1.48 20.52
N ILE A 55 31.59 0.78 19.83
CA ILE A 55 31.87 -0.65 20.07
C ILE A 55 32.39 -0.88 21.49
N GLU A 56 33.38 -0.09 21.95
CA GLU A 56 33.95 -0.21 23.30
C GLU A 56 32.86 -0.03 24.37
N MET A 57 32.05 1.02 24.26
CA MET A 57 30.98 1.30 25.23
C MET A 57 29.92 0.20 25.25
N ALA A 58 29.53 -0.31 24.07
CA ALA A 58 28.55 -1.39 23.96
C ALA A 58 29.07 -2.70 24.58
N VAL A 59 30.33 -3.07 24.33
CA VAL A 59 30.96 -4.26 24.93
C VAL A 59 31.07 -4.13 26.44
N GLU A 60 31.56 -2.98 26.94
CA GLU A 60 31.77 -2.72 28.37
C GLU A 60 30.45 -2.68 29.16
N SER A 61 29.43 -2.02 28.62
CA SER A 61 28.17 -1.77 29.34
C SER A 61 27.17 -2.91 29.19
N CYS A 62 27.14 -3.59 28.04
CA CYS A 62 26.12 -4.60 27.72
C CYS A 62 26.65 -6.04 27.82
N GLY A 63 27.96 -6.23 28.04
CA GLY A 63 28.58 -7.56 28.14
C GLY A 63 28.47 -8.40 26.87
N ILE A 64 28.40 -7.77 25.70
CA ILE A 64 28.27 -8.41 24.39
C ILE A 64 29.63 -8.57 23.71
N GLU A 65 29.76 -9.52 22.78
CA GLU A 65 31.01 -9.70 22.05
C GLU A 65 31.21 -8.59 21.02
N ARG A 66 32.47 -8.24 20.75
CA ARG A 66 32.80 -7.23 19.73
C ARG A 66 32.28 -7.60 18.34
N SER A 67 32.24 -8.89 18.02
CA SER A 67 31.71 -9.42 16.75
C SER A 67 30.21 -9.18 16.57
N ASP A 68 29.49 -8.96 17.67
CA ASP A 68 28.04 -8.80 17.69
C ASP A 68 27.62 -7.33 17.49
N VAL A 69 28.57 -6.40 17.50
CA VAL A 69 28.32 -4.97 17.36
C VAL A 69 28.74 -4.48 15.99
N ARG A 70 27.81 -3.92 15.24
CA ARG A 70 28.07 -3.21 14.00
C ARG A 70 27.73 -1.74 14.19
N VAL A 71 28.61 -0.86 13.75
CA VAL A 71 28.40 0.58 13.84
C VAL A 71 28.53 1.18 12.45
N CYS A 72 27.64 2.12 12.12
CA CYS A 72 27.74 2.93 10.93
C CYS A 72 27.28 4.36 11.20
N ILE A 73 27.81 5.30 10.42
CA ILE A 73 27.38 6.70 10.45
C ILE A 73 26.53 6.93 9.20
N THR A 74 25.29 7.35 9.38
CA THR A 74 24.30 7.52 8.30
C THR A 74 23.31 8.62 8.67
N SER A 75 22.64 9.21 7.68
CA SER A 75 21.56 10.16 7.96
C SER A 75 20.27 9.38 8.09
N ARG A 76 19.50 9.68 9.14
CA ARG A 76 18.24 9.02 9.45
C ARG A 76 17.12 10.02 9.30
N TYR A 77 16.07 9.69 8.56
CA TYR A 77 14.95 10.60 8.29
C TYR A 77 13.61 9.86 8.24
N PHE A 78 12.53 10.60 8.44
CA PHE A 78 11.17 10.08 8.30
C PHE A 78 10.78 10.03 6.83
N ARG A 79 10.24 8.90 6.32
CA ARG A 79 9.97 8.70 4.87
C ARG A 79 9.21 9.85 4.22
N TYR A 80 8.32 10.52 4.97
CA TYR A 80 7.47 11.60 4.47
C TYR A 80 8.03 13.01 4.73
N ASN A 81 9.18 13.12 5.40
CA ASN A 81 9.86 14.39 5.61
C ASN A 81 11.38 14.23 5.59
N ILE A 82 11.97 14.30 4.39
CA ILE A 82 13.43 14.25 4.20
C ILE A 82 14.14 15.47 4.81
N GLU A 83 13.43 16.59 5.02
CA GLU A 83 13.99 17.78 5.65
C GLU A 83 14.33 17.55 7.13
N ASP A 84 13.69 16.56 7.78
CA ASP A 84 14.02 16.11 9.15
C ASP A 84 15.20 15.13 9.20
N SER A 85 16.00 15.06 8.12
CA SER A 85 17.20 14.23 8.06
C SER A 85 18.21 14.67 9.11
N GLN A 86 18.69 13.69 9.89
CA GLN A 86 19.67 13.95 10.94
C GLN A 86 20.80 12.91 10.88
N PRO A 87 22.08 13.37 10.88
CA PRO A 87 23.21 12.48 11.00
C PRO A 87 23.14 11.65 12.28
N THR A 88 23.40 10.36 12.19
CA THR A 88 23.23 9.41 13.28
C THR A 88 24.38 8.41 13.31
N VAL A 89 24.94 8.20 14.50
CA VAL A 89 25.77 7.01 14.78
C VAL A 89 24.83 5.87 15.15
N LEU A 90 24.68 4.93 14.23
CA LEU A 90 23.79 3.78 14.35
C LEU A 90 24.57 2.55 14.82
N ILE A 91 24.16 1.99 15.96
CA ILE A 91 24.72 0.80 16.59
C ILE A 91 23.71 -0.34 16.44
N VAL A 92 24.08 -1.38 15.71
CA VAL A 92 23.28 -2.59 15.51
C VAL A 92 23.90 -3.74 16.31
N VAL A 93 23.11 -4.34 17.19
CA VAL A 93 23.56 -5.45 18.05
C VAL A 93 22.91 -6.77 17.61
N ASP A 94 23.72 -7.77 17.28
CA ASP A 94 23.28 -9.13 16.92
C ASP A 94 23.47 -10.08 18.11
N ARG A 95 22.41 -10.38 18.87
CA ARG A 95 22.49 -11.27 20.05
C ARG A 95 22.25 -12.76 19.76
N GLY A 96 22.16 -13.16 18.48
CA GLY A 96 21.73 -14.50 18.10
C GLY A 96 20.35 -14.88 18.65
N ASP A 97 19.92 -16.13 18.50
CA ASP A 97 18.60 -16.65 18.90
C ASP A 97 18.35 -16.69 20.44
N SER A 98 19.14 -15.98 21.25
CA SER A 98 18.91 -15.91 22.69
C SER A 98 17.73 -14.98 22.98
N SER A 99 16.60 -15.62 23.24
CA SER A 99 15.30 -15.04 23.58
C SER A 99 15.38 -14.09 24.78
N GLU A 100 14.65 -12.98 24.63
CA GLU A 100 14.28 -11.98 25.64
C GLU A 100 15.24 -10.80 25.83
N TRP A 101 14.76 -9.62 25.46
CA TRP A 101 15.16 -8.37 26.09
C TRP A 101 14.78 -8.44 27.56
N SER A 102 15.70 -8.88 28.42
CA SER A 102 15.51 -8.65 29.84
C SER A 102 15.58 -7.14 30.11
N VAL A 103 14.80 -6.67 31.08
CA VAL A 103 14.72 -5.26 31.50
C VAL A 103 16.12 -4.68 31.79
N ASP A 104 17.04 -5.52 32.27
CA ASP A 104 18.45 -5.16 32.55
C ASP A 104 19.25 -4.69 31.32
N VAL A 105 18.81 -5.03 30.10
CA VAL A 105 19.47 -4.67 28.83
C VAL A 105 19.09 -3.25 28.40
N GLY A 106 17.86 -2.81 28.70
CA GLY A 106 17.37 -1.48 28.34
C GLY A 106 18.19 -0.37 29.00
N GLU A 107 18.41 -0.47 30.32
CA GLU A 107 19.23 0.51 31.06
C GLU A 107 20.69 0.54 30.57
N ALA A 108 21.25 -0.62 30.19
CA ALA A 108 22.60 -0.68 29.65
C ALA A 108 22.70 0.05 28.31
N TRP A 109 21.71 -0.10 27.44
CA TRP A 109 21.67 0.56 26.13
C TRP A 109 21.45 2.07 26.26
N GLU A 110 20.60 2.52 27.19
CA GLU A 110 20.44 3.93 27.52
C GLU A 110 21.76 4.57 27.98
N LYS A 111 22.54 3.87 28.81
CA LYS A 111 23.87 4.33 29.22
C LYS A 111 24.84 4.45 28.05
N VAL A 112 24.82 3.48 27.13
CA VAL A 112 25.67 3.52 25.92
C VAL A 112 25.28 4.69 25.03
N VAL A 113 23.99 4.81 24.70
CA VAL A 113 23.45 5.84 23.81
C VAL A 113 23.68 7.23 24.38
N GLY A 114 23.32 7.45 25.66
CA GLY A 114 23.53 8.72 26.34
C GLY A 114 25.01 9.10 26.46
N GLY A 115 25.85 8.19 26.95
CA GLY A 115 27.27 8.46 27.12
C GLY A 115 28.02 8.67 25.81
N LEU A 116 27.63 7.98 24.72
CA LEU A 116 28.22 8.21 23.41
C LEU A 116 27.78 9.56 22.83
N LYS A 117 26.52 9.97 23.04
CA LYS A 117 26.04 11.30 22.63
C LYS A 117 26.83 12.41 23.30
N GLU A 118 27.01 12.34 24.62
CA GLU A 118 27.82 13.30 25.36
C GLU A 118 29.25 13.40 24.83
N TYR A 119 29.85 12.24 24.52
CA TYR A 119 31.19 12.18 23.95
C TYR A 119 31.27 12.82 22.56
N ILE A 120 30.31 12.53 21.68
CA ILE A 120 30.24 13.08 20.32
C ILE A 120 30.05 14.60 20.38
N ASP A 121 29.15 15.10 21.24
CA ASP A 121 28.88 16.53 21.37
C ASP A 121 30.10 17.30 21.84
N GLN A 122 30.84 16.77 22.82
CA GLN A 122 32.12 17.34 23.26
C GLN A 122 33.19 17.32 22.16
N ARG A 123 33.18 16.32 21.28
CA ARG A 123 34.17 16.24 20.20
C ARG A 123 33.87 17.16 19.02
N ILE A 124 32.60 17.38 18.72
CA ILE A 124 32.18 18.17 17.58
C ILE A 124 32.13 19.65 17.91
N SER A 125 31.82 20.02 19.16
CA SER A 125 31.80 21.42 19.60
C SER A 125 33.08 22.18 19.29
N ASP A 126 34.20 21.46 19.22
CA ASP A 126 35.55 22.00 19.06
C ASP A 126 36.06 21.95 17.61
N HIS A 127 35.27 21.43 16.65
CA HIS A 127 35.76 21.12 15.29
C HIS A 127 35.34 22.14 14.22
N GLU A 128 36.30 22.95 13.75
CA GLU A 128 36.08 24.09 12.84
C GLU A 128 35.39 23.76 11.50
N SER A 129 35.61 22.56 10.94
CA SER A 129 35.09 22.19 9.60
C SER A 129 33.75 21.45 9.59
N ILE A 130 33.26 21.00 10.75
CA ILE A 130 31.99 20.26 10.85
C ILE A 130 30.85 21.25 11.16
N GLY A 131 31.12 22.27 11.98
CA GLY A 131 30.11 23.21 12.45
C GLY A 131 29.18 22.61 13.52
N PRO A 132 28.14 23.33 13.95
CA PRO A 132 27.20 22.87 14.98
C PRO A 132 26.20 21.86 14.40
N ILE A 133 26.68 20.70 13.96
CA ILE A 133 25.84 19.61 13.49
C ILE A 133 25.47 18.74 14.70
N ASP A 134 24.17 18.61 14.97
CA ASP A 134 23.66 17.71 16.00
C ASP A 134 23.61 16.27 15.46
N ILE A 135 24.50 15.42 15.98
CA ILE A 135 24.56 14.00 15.61
C ILE A 135 23.79 13.18 16.64
N SER A 136 22.77 12.45 16.18
CA SER A 136 22.04 11.49 16.99
C SER A 136 22.86 10.23 17.26
N VAL A 137 22.53 9.53 18.35
CA VAL A 137 23.00 8.17 18.61
C VAL A 137 21.79 7.24 18.70
N GLU A 138 21.82 6.15 17.94
CA GLU A 138 20.74 5.17 17.88
C GLU A 138 21.34 3.77 18.09
N MET A 139 20.76 2.98 19.00
CA MET A 139 21.16 1.60 19.27
C MET A 139 19.94 0.68 19.14
N LEU A 140 20.06 -0.38 18.35
CA LEU A 140 18.95 -1.27 18.02
C LEU A 140 19.37 -2.75 17.90
N SER A 141 18.42 -3.67 18.09
CA SER A 141 18.63 -5.10 17.82
C SER A 141 18.72 -5.36 16.32
N SER A 142 19.56 -6.31 15.91
CA SER A 142 19.64 -6.77 14.52
C SER A 142 18.30 -7.29 13.98
N ASP A 143 17.39 -7.74 14.85
CA ASP A 143 16.03 -8.17 14.48
C ASP A 143 15.17 -7.02 13.94
N LEU A 144 15.52 -5.77 14.26
CA LEU A 144 14.87 -4.56 13.74
C LEU A 144 15.45 -4.09 12.40
N VAL A 145 16.44 -4.77 11.85
CA VAL A 145 16.97 -4.47 10.51
C VAL A 145 16.96 -5.69 9.60
N ARG A 146 16.66 -6.87 10.15
CA ARG A 146 16.47 -8.09 9.37
C ARG A 146 15.16 -8.01 8.61
N LYS A 147 15.23 -8.37 7.33
CA LYS A 147 14.03 -8.55 6.51
C LYS A 147 13.21 -9.72 7.06
N LYS A 148 11.94 -9.45 7.31
CA LYS A 148 10.93 -10.42 7.71
C LYS A 148 10.22 -10.93 6.46
N PHE A 149 9.79 -12.19 6.51
CA PHE A 149 8.99 -12.78 5.45
C PHE A 149 7.58 -13.01 5.98
N MET A 150 6.62 -12.35 5.34
CA MET A 150 5.22 -12.61 5.59
C MET A 150 4.79 -13.82 4.77
N SER A 151 4.08 -14.74 5.42
CA SER A 151 3.50 -15.91 4.78
C SER A 151 2.12 -16.20 5.34
N ALA A 152 1.31 -16.88 4.54
CA ALA A 152 0.07 -17.46 5.03
C ALA A 152 0.39 -18.51 6.10
N LEU A 153 -0.57 -18.73 6.99
CA LEU A 153 -0.49 -19.79 7.98
C LEU A 153 -0.36 -21.17 7.27
N ASP A 154 0.51 -22.03 7.80
CA ASP A 154 0.78 -23.36 7.24
C ASP A 154 -0.34 -24.36 7.63
N PRO A 155 -1.12 -24.90 6.68
CA PRO A 155 -2.15 -25.90 6.96
C PRO A 155 -1.64 -27.21 7.52
N SER A 156 -0.35 -27.50 7.35
CA SER A 156 0.27 -28.70 7.90
C SER A 156 0.50 -28.61 9.41
N ASP A 157 0.42 -27.40 9.98
CA ASP A 157 0.47 -27.21 11.43
C ASP A 157 -0.78 -27.82 12.09
N LYS A 158 -0.57 -28.65 13.12
CA LYS A 158 -1.66 -29.29 13.86
C LYS A 158 -2.56 -28.29 14.58
N SER A 159 -2.03 -27.11 14.92
CA SER A 159 -2.76 -26.03 15.57
C SER A 159 -3.59 -25.20 14.59
N TYR A 160 -3.33 -25.31 13.29
CA TYR A 160 -3.86 -24.47 12.23
C TYR A 160 -5.38 -24.24 12.30
N HIS A 161 -6.17 -25.32 12.27
CA HIS A 161 -7.63 -25.22 12.28
C HIS A 161 -8.17 -24.66 13.59
N ASN A 162 -7.49 -24.95 14.71
CA ASN A 162 -7.87 -24.42 16.02
C ASN A 162 -7.54 -22.93 16.13
N LEU A 163 -6.41 -22.51 15.55
CA LEU A 163 -6.00 -21.11 15.48
C LEU A 163 -6.99 -20.30 14.64
N LEU A 164 -7.34 -20.75 13.42
CA LEU A 164 -8.34 -20.07 12.60
C LEU A 164 -9.70 -19.95 13.28
N LYS A 165 -10.09 -20.98 14.04
CA LYS A 165 -11.33 -20.96 14.83
C LYS A 165 -11.27 -19.99 16.01
N ALA A 166 -10.10 -19.85 16.65
CA ALA A 166 -9.90 -18.93 17.78
C ALA A 166 -9.60 -17.49 17.34
N TRP A 167 -9.17 -17.29 16.09
CA TRP A 167 -8.71 -16.01 15.58
C TRP A 167 -9.68 -14.85 15.82
N PRO A 168 -10.99 -14.97 15.53
CA PRO A 168 -11.93 -13.86 15.78
C PRO A 168 -11.97 -13.39 17.25
N SER A 169 -11.91 -14.34 18.20
CA SER A 169 -11.89 -14.03 19.63
C SER A 169 -10.55 -13.43 20.05
N ILE A 170 -9.43 -13.91 19.47
CA ILE A 170 -8.10 -13.33 19.69
C ILE A 170 -8.09 -11.87 19.20
N ARG A 171 -8.49 -11.62 17.94
CA ARG A 171 -8.57 -10.30 17.32
C ARG A 171 -9.40 -9.32 18.17
N THR A 172 -10.57 -9.76 18.62
CA THR A 172 -11.47 -8.93 19.46
C THR A 172 -10.85 -8.60 20.81
N GLY A 173 -10.15 -9.55 21.44
CA GLY A 173 -9.46 -9.31 22.70
C GLY A 173 -8.29 -8.34 22.57
N VAL A 174 -7.51 -8.48 21.50
CA VAL A 174 -6.41 -7.56 21.14
C VAL A 174 -6.92 -6.16 20.89
N SER A 175 -7.97 -6.00 20.07
CA SER A 175 -8.64 -4.71 19.84
C SER A 175 -9.06 -4.05 21.16
N ARG A 176 -9.68 -4.81 22.07
CA ARG A 176 -10.07 -4.29 23.39
C ARG A 176 -8.88 -3.85 24.24
N ILE A 177 -7.75 -4.56 24.15
CA ILE A 177 -6.53 -4.18 24.88
C ILE A 177 -6.00 -2.87 24.31
N LEU A 178 -5.83 -2.76 22.99
CA LEU A 178 -5.39 -1.51 22.34
C LEU A 178 -6.27 -0.31 22.72
N GLU A 179 -7.59 -0.49 22.80
CA GLU A 179 -8.51 0.59 23.20
C GLU A 179 -8.52 0.89 24.71
N SER A 180 -7.97 0.01 25.55
CA SER A 180 -7.94 0.21 27.00
C SER A 180 -6.76 1.07 27.49
N TYR A 181 -5.75 1.27 26.66
CA TYR A 181 -4.58 2.09 26.98
C TYR A 181 -4.65 3.44 26.27
N SER A 182 -4.44 4.53 27.00
CA SER A 182 -4.56 5.89 26.46
C SER A 182 -3.55 6.20 25.35
N THR A 183 -2.44 5.47 25.30
CA THR A 183 -1.40 5.65 24.27
C THR A 183 -1.77 5.03 22.93
N THR A 184 -2.66 4.04 22.91
CA THR A 184 -3.06 3.28 21.71
C THR A 184 -4.53 3.43 21.34
N ALA A 185 -5.38 3.90 22.26
CA ALA A 185 -6.80 4.07 22.03
C ALA A 185 -7.08 4.99 20.83
N GLY A 186 -7.91 4.52 19.90
CA GLY A 186 -8.22 5.23 18.66
C GLY A 186 -7.11 5.25 17.61
N HIS A 187 -5.94 4.65 17.89
CA HIS A 187 -4.79 4.65 16.98
C HIS A 187 -4.61 3.33 16.21
N MET A 188 -5.41 2.29 16.46
CA MET A 188 -5.34 1.03 15.72
C MET A 188 -5.57 1.24 14.22
N THR A 189 -4.72 0.63 13.38
CA THR A 189 -4.83 0.70 11.92
C THR A 189 -5.02 -0.66 11.27
N ALA A 190 -4.46 -1.73 11.83
CA ALA A 190 -4.78 -3.08 11.43
C ALA A 190 -4.56 -4.10 12.55
N ILE A 191 -5.41 -5.12 12.59
CA ILE A 191 -5.22 -6.35 13.35
C ILE A 191 -5.36 -7.50 12.36
N SER A 192 -4.21 -8.07 11.98
CA SER A 192 -4.08 -9.10 10.93
C SER A 192 -3.62 -10.43 11.53
N LEU A 193 -3.50 -11.52 10.77
CA LEU A 193 -2.87 -12.74 11.29
C LEU A 193 -1.96 -13.36 10.23
N PHE A 194 -0.67 -13.41 10.55
CA PHE A 194 0.39 -13.98 9.74
C PHE A 194 1.28 -14.89 10.59
N HIS A 195 2.18 -15.64 9.93
CA HIS A 195 3.09 -16.56 10.61
C HIS A 195 4.00 -15.91 11.68
N LEU A 196 4.27 -14.60 11.59
CA LEU A 196 5.20 -13.87 12.48
C LEU A 196 4.53 -12.98 13.55
N GLY A 197 3.21 -12.99 13.66
CA GLY A 197 2.49 -12.07 14.55
C GLY A 197 1.88 -10.85 13.85
N PHE A 198 1.20 -10.00 14.61
CA PHE A 198 0.31 -8.97 14.07
C PHE A 198 0.06 -7.81 15.05
N ASP A 199 -0.05 -6.59 14.49
CA ASP A 199 -0.77 -5.38 14.96
C ASP A 199 -0.13 -4.11 14.40
N ASP A 200 -0.95 -3.21 13.85
CA ASP A 200 -0.50 -1.94 13.30
C ASP A 200 -1.26 -0.77 13.97
N VAL A 201 -0.55 0.33 14.21
CA VAL A 201 -1.11 1.60 14.72
C VAL A 201 -0.68 2.80 13.88
N ASP A 202 -1.40 3.93 14.01
CA ASP A 202 -1.07 5.16 13.30
C ASP A 202 0.12 5.91 13.92
N PHE A 203 0.67 6.88 13.18
CA PHE A 203 1.87 7.64 13.57
C PHE A 203 1.66 8.63 14.73
N ASN A 204 0.43 8.83 15.19
CA ASN A 204 0.13 9.68 16.35
C ASN A 204 0.15 8.89 17.66
N CYS A 205 0.17 7.56 17.60
CA CYS A 205 0.32 6.67 18.74
C CYS A 205 1.66 6.93 19.46
N ASP A 206 1.65 7.04 20.79
CA ASP A 206 2.87 7.29 21.57
C ASP A 206 3.61 5.98 21.85
N GLU A 207 4.76 5.81 21.21
CA GLU A 207 5.68 4.67 21.33
C GLU A 207 6.11 4.39 22.78
N ASN A 208 6.18 5.42 23.63
CA ASN A 208 6.64 5.27 25.02
C ASN A 208 5.74 4.38 25.87
N GLY A 209 4.44 4.29 25.52
CA GLY A 209 3.49 3.43 26.23
C GLY A 209 3.40 2.01 25.70
N TRP A 210 4.05 1.69 24.58
CA TRP A 210 3.90 0.37 23.93
C TRP A 210 4.35 -0.82 24.76
N PRO A 211 5.42 -0.75 25.59
CA PRO A 211 5.86 -1.92 26.37
C PRO A 211 4.73 -2.51 27.23
N GLU A 212 3.97 -1.69 27.95
CA GLU A 212 2.87 -2.15 28.79
C GLU A 212 1.73 -2.77 27.96
N VAL A 213 1.44 -2.20 26.79
CA VAL A 213 0.40 -2.72 25.88
C VAL A 213 0.83 -4.05 25.28
N LEU A 214 2.07 -4.15 24.80
CA LEU A 214 2.67 -5.36 24.24
C LEU A 214 2.66 -6.51 25.25
N ASP A 215 3.01 -6.24 26.51
CA ASP A 215 2.98 -7.25 27.58
C ASP A 215 1.56 -7.76 27.84
N ALA A 216 0.57 -6.85 27.90
CA ALA A 216 -0.82 -7.22 28.08
C ALA A 216 -1.38 -8.05 26.92
N MET A 217 -1.04 -7.67 25.68
CA MET A 217 -1.43 -8.42 24.48
C MET A 217 -0.76 -9.79 24.45
N GLN A 218 0.54 -9.87 24.73
CA GLN A 218 1.27 -11.13 24.74
C GLN A 218 0.72 -12.09 25.81
N GLN A 219 0.44 -11.59 27.02
CA GLN A 219 -0.19 -12.37 28.09
C GLN A 219 -1.56 -12.92 27.69
N TYR A 220 -2.38 -12.10 27.01
CA TYR A 220 -3.69 -12.53 26.53
C TYR A 220 -3.56 -13.65 25.47
N VAL A 221 -2.66 -13.46 24.51
CA VAL A 221 -2.46 -14.38 23.39
C VAL A 221 -1.83 -15.71 23.83
N ASP A 222 -0.91 -15.68 24.81
CA ASP A 222 -0.29 -16.88 25.40
C ASP A 222 -1.33 -17.83 26.02
N GLY A 223 -2.48 -17.30 26.46
CA GLY A 223 -3.60 -18.08 26.98
C GLY A 223 -4.21 -19.07 25.98
N PHE A 224 -3.96 -18.91 24.68
CA PHE A 224 -4.51 -19.76 23.62
C PHE A 224 -3.57 -20.91 23.19
N ASN A 225 -2.32 -20.96 23.69
CA ASN A 225 -1.34 -22.03 23.44
C ASN A 225 -0.99 -22.27 21.94
N PHE A 226 -1.01 -21.20 21.14
CA PHE A 226 -0.65 -21.25 19.71
C PHE A 226 0.78 -20.77 19.41
N LYS A 227 1.58 -20.41 20.43
CA LYS A 227 2.91 -19.80 20.29
C LYS A 227 2.91 -18.60 19.33
N LEU A 228 1.92 -17.75 19.47
CA LEU A 228 1.83 -16.52 18.69
C LEU A 228 2.71 -15.45 19.33
N HIS A 229 3.31 -14.60 18.49
CA HIS A 229 4.07 -13.44 18.93
C HIS A 229 3.28 -12.18 18.60
N VAL A 230 3.23 -11.23 19.53
CA VAL A 230 2.65 -9.92 19.25
C VAL A 230 3.74 -9.02 18.65
N HIS A 231 3.43 -8.40 17.52
CA HIS A 231 4.31 -7.47 16.83
C HIS A 231 3.49 -6.21 16.56
N MET A 232 3.89 -5.09 17.15
CA MET A 232 3.20 -3.82 17.01
C MET A 232 4.09 -2.83 16.29
N GLU A 233 3.58 -2.16 15.25
CA GLU A 233 4.33 -1.18 14.48
C GLU A 233 3.49 0.00 14.02
N HIS A 234 4.16 1.10 13.65
CA HIS A 234 3.47 2.17 12.96
C HIS A 234 3.24 1.79 11.51
N ASN A 235 1.99 1.62 11.12
CA ASN A 235 1.59 1.41 9.74
C ASN A 235 0.23 2.06 9.52
N LEU A 236 0.00 2.60 8.33
CA LEU A 236 -1.33 3.05 7.92
C LEU A 236 -1.72 2.26 6.69
N VAL A 237 -2.99 1.84 6.60
CA VAL A 237 -3.52 1.29 5.35
C VAL A 237 -3.27 2.35 4.29
N GLN A 238 -2.40 2.03 3.33
CA GLN A 238 -2.09 2.94 2.24
C GLN A 238 -3.27 2.89 1.27
N HIS A 239 -4.33 3.62 1.58
CA HIS A 239 -5.21 4.11 0.54
C HIS A 239 -4.41 5.08 -0.30
N ALA A 240 -4.54 4.93 -1.61
CA ALA A 240 -3.84 5.79 -2.54
C ALA A 240 -4.11 7.26 -2.17
N GLY A 241 -3.07 8.09 -2.04
CA GLY A 241 -3.23 9.54 -2.19
C GLY A 241 -2.78 10.49 -1.09
N LEU A 242 -1.59 10.34 -0.51
CA LEU A 242 -0.94 11.52 0.11
C LEU A 242 0.07 12.24 -0.77
N ASP A 243 0.43 11.67 -1.92
CA ASP A 243 0.87 12.51 -3.03
C ASP A 243 -0.05 12.31 -4.23
N PRO A 244 -1.09 13.15 -4.32
CA PRO A 244 -1.62 13.56 -5.59
C PRO A 244 -0.41 13.95 -6.49
N PHE A 245 -0.29 13.32 -7.67
CA PHE A 245 0.80 13.61 -8.59
C PHE A 245 0.73 15.07 -9.04
N THR A 246 1.75 15.85 -8.66
CA THR A 246 2.00 17.15 -9.28
C THR A 246 2.09 16.91 -10.78
N LEU A 247 1.22 17.60 -11.53
CA LEU A 247 1.26 17.53 -12.98
C LEU A 247 2.68 17.84 -13.45
N ALA A 248 3.22 17.01 -14.34
CA ALA A 248 4.43 17.36 -15.04
C ALA A 248 4.16 18.64 -15.84
N GLU A 249 4.85 19.72 -15.47
CA GLU A 249 4.93 20.91 -16.29
C GLU A 249 5.40 20.50 -17.70
N PRO A 250 4.85 21.07 -18.77
CA PRO A 250 5.17 20.66 -20.14
C PRO A 250 6.64 20.89 -20.54
N ASN A 251 7.43 21.57 -19.71
CA ASN A 251 8.80 22.02 -19.99
C ASN A 251 9.82 21.43 -19.00
N LEU A 252 9.78 20.12 -18.76
CA LEU A 252 10.76 19.46 -17.91
C LEU A 252 12.14 19.43 -18.57
N THR A 253 13.18 19.64 -17.79
CA THR A 253 14.57 19.38 -18.19
C THR A 253 14.80 17.87 -18.37
N PRO A 254 15.81 17.44 -19.15
CA PRO A 254 16.14 16.02 -19.32
C PRO A 254 16.40 15.28 -18.00
N GLN A 255 16.97 15.97 -17.00
CA GLN A 255 17.25 15.40 -15.68
C GLN A 255 15.95 15.18 -14.88
N GLU A 256 15.03 16.16 -14.88
CA GLU A 256 13.71 16.02 -14.25
C GLU A 256 12.84 14.96 -14.93
N LEU A 257 12.98 14.80 -16.26
CA LEU A 257 12.35 13.74 -17.04
C LEU A 257 12.83 12.35 -16.61
N GLN A 258 14.13 12.18 -16.39
CA GLN A 258 14.71 10.91 -15.94
C GLN A 258 14.25 10.55 -14.52
N THR A 259 14.29 11.49 -13.57
CA THR A 259 13.76 11.28 -12.20
C THR A 259 12.28 10.89 -12.25
N LYS A 260 11.47 11.62 -13.03
CA LYS A 260 10.04 11.33 -13.16
C LYS A 260 9.77 9.98 -13.82
N LYS A 261 10.57 9.56 -14.79
CA LYS A 261 10.42 8.24 -15.45
C LYS A 261 10.53 7.10 -14.43
N GLU A 262 11.40 7.25 -13.44
CA GLU A 262 11.58 6.28 -12.34
C GLU A 262 10.38 6.34 -11.37
N ASP A 263 9.91 7.54 -11.01
CA ASP A 263 8.74 7.76 -10.13
C ASP A 263 7.42 7.24 -10.72
N PHE A 264 7.26 7.29 -12.04
CA PHE A 264 6.02 6.88 -12.70
C PHE A 264 5.90 5.37 -12.90
N SER A 265 7.00 4.61 -12.78
CA SER A 265 7.10 3.13 -12.71
C SER A 265 6.18 2.32 -13.65
N THR A 266 5.67 2.92 -14.72
CA THR A 266 4.75 2.28 -15.64
C THR A 266 5.08 2.71 -17.06
N PRO A 267 5.43 1.76 -17.95
CA PRO A 267 5.62 2.05 -19.36
C PRO A 267 4.43 2.82 -19.93
N ILE A 268 4.70 3.79 -20.81
CA ILE A 268 3.65 4.38 -21.63
C ILE A 268 3.34 3.35 -22.71
N GLU A 269 2.21 2.65 -22.58
CA GLU A 269 1.73 1.78 -23.66
C GLU A 269 1.33 2.65 -24.86
N ARG A 270 1.98 2.41 -25.99
CA ARG A 270 1.75 3.09 -27.27
C ARG A 270 1.41 2.06 -28.35
N PRO A 271 0.48 2.36 -29.26
CA PRO A 271 -0.35 3.57 -29.31
C PRO A 271 -1.37 3.62 -28.16
N TYR A 272 -1.94 4.79 -27.88
CA TYR A 272 -2.99 4.92 -26.87
C TYR A 272 -4.19 4.03 -27.21
N LYS A 273 -4.54 3.15 -26.27
CA LYS A 273 -5.70 2.27 -26.38
C LYS A 273 -6.99 3.09 -26.49
N THR A 274 -7.86 2.69 -27.41
CA THR A 274 -9.19 3.26 -27.57
C THR A 274 -10.25 2.48 -26.83
N SER A 275 -10.04 1.20 -26.52
CA SER A 275 -10.89 0.41 -25.63
C SER A 275 -10.22 0.23 -24.27
N VAL A 276 -11.02 0.07 -23.22
CA VAL A 276 -10.55 -0.25 -21.86
C VAL A 276 -10.90 -1.70 -21.57
N ASN A 277 -9.90 -2.51 -21.24
CA ASN A 277 -10.06 -3.90 -20.89
C ASN A 277 -10.01 -4.08 -19.38
N LEU A 278 -10.46 -5.24 -18.92
CA LEU A 278 -10.26 -5.69 -17.55
C LEU A 278 -8.78 -5.56 -17.15
N GLY A 279 -8.51 -4.88 -16.03
CA GLY A 279 -7.14 -4.64 -15.54
C GLY A 279 -6.45 -3.37 -16.02
N ASP A 280 -7.04 -2.58 -16.94
CA ASP A 280 -6.50 -1.27 -17.35
C ASP A 280 -6.78 -0.21 -16.26
N ASP A 281 -5.92 0.83 -16.09
CA ASP A 281 -6.19 1.87 -15.08
C ASP A 281 -7.44 2.68 -15.46
N ILE A 282 -8.12 3.28 -14.49
CA ILE A 282 -9.19 4.28 -14.67
C ILE A 282 -9.08 5.37 -13.61
N GLY A 283 -9.65 6.54 -13.86
CA GLY A 283 -9.70 7.60 -12.85
C GLY A 283 -10.65 8.74 -13.19
N ALA A 284 -10.92 9.59 -12.21
CA ALA A 284 -11.79 10.74 -12.37
C ALA A 284 -11.21 11.76 -13.38
N ALA A 285 -12.08 12.36 -14.20
CA ALA A 285 -11.70 13.30 -15.25
C ALA A 285 -11.26 14.71 -14.77
N THR A 286 -11.28 14.98 -13.46
CA THR A 286 -11.07 16.32 -12.92
C THR A 286 -9.85 16.39 -12.02
N TYR A 287 -9.03 17.42 -12.21
CA TYR A 287 -7.95 17.77 -11.29
C TYR A 287 -8.51 18.17 -9.92
N ILE A 288 -7.72 17.92 -8.89
CA ILE A 288 -7.96 18.38 -7.53
C ILE A 288 -6.94 19.45 -7.16
N THR A 289 -7.37 20.44 -6.39
CA THR A 289 -6.46 21.44 -5.81
C THR A 289 -6.07 20.98 -4.41
N ARG A 290 -4.77 20.78 -4.18
CA ARG A 290 -4.21 20.41 -2.88
C ARG A 290 -4.32 21.58 -1.90
N PRO A 291 -4.22 21.33 -0.57
CA PRO A 291 -4.18 22.40 0.44
C PRO A 291 -3.08 23.43 0.25
N ASP A 292 -1.97 23.07 -0.42
CA ASP A 292 -0.88 23.97 -0.79
C ASP A 292 -1.15 24.80 -2.07
N GLY A 293 -2.36 24.71 -2.63
CA GLY A 293 -2.79 25.42 -3.82
C GLY A 293 -2.36 24.79 -5.15
N LYS A 294 -1.60 23.68 -5.13
CA LYS A 294 -1.14 23.02 -6.37
C LYS A 294 -2.23 22.15 -6.97
N LEU A 295 -2.32 22.16 -8.30
CA LEU A 295 -3.16 21.23 -9.04
C LEU A 295 -2.54 19.84 -9.10
N SER A 296 -3.36 18.82 -8.96
CA SER A 296 -2.97 17.43 -9.07
C SER A 296 -4.00 16.59 -9.81
N SER A 297 -3.53 15.50 -10.41
CA SER A 297 -4.42 14.40 -10.82
C SER A 297 -5.06 13.72 -9.60
N PRO A 298 -6.31 13.26 -9.71
CA PRO A 298 -6.96 12.46 -8.68
C PRO A 298 -6.30 11.08 -8.58
N ILE A 299 -6.68 10.34 -7.54
CA ILE A 299 -6.29 8.94 -7.34
C ILE A 299 -6.84 8.09 -8.51
N VAL A 300 -6.11 7.01 -8.85
CA VAL A 300 -6.46 6.07 -9.93
C VAL A 300 -6.74 4.69 -9.36
N GLY A 301 -7.70 4.01 -9.97
CA GLY A 301 -8.00 2.60 -9.73
C GLY A 301 -7.77 1.76 -10.98
N THR A 302 -8.18 0.50 -10.91
CA THR A 302 -8.20 -0.48 -11.99
C THR A 302 -9.63 -0.76 -12.40
N LEU A 303 -9.91 -0.85 -13.71
CA LEU A 303 -11.19 -1.35 -14.18
C LEU A 303 -11.35 -2.82 -13.77
N GLY A 304 -12.30 -3.09 -12.88
CA GLY A 304 -12.55 -4.43 -12.37
C GLY A 304 -13.12 -5.37 -13.43
N CYS A 305 -14.33 -5.08 -13.90
CA CYS A 305 -14.98 -5.85 -14.95
C CYS A 305 -16.14 -5.11 -15.62
N TRP A 306 -16.55 -5.65 -16.77
CA TRP A 306 -17.78 -5.31 -17.47
C TRP A 306 -18.96 -6.09 -16.90
N LEU A 307 -20.06 -5.39 -16.63
CA LEU A 307 -21.30 -5.93 -16.08
C LEU A 307 -22.44 -5.76 -17.09
N GLU A 308 -23.44 -6.62 -17.00
CA GLU A 308 -24.78 -6.38 -17.50
C GLU A 308 -25.72 -6.23 -16.31
N VAL A 309 -26.56 -5.22 -16.38
CA VAL A 309 -27.52 -4.89 -15.33
C VAL A 309 -28.91 -4.88 -15.94
N LYS A 310 -29.84 -5.54 -15.28
CA LYS A 310 -31.25 -5.53 -15.67
C LYS A 310 -31.98 -4.47 -14.87
N THR A 311 -32.64 -3.53 -15.55
CA THR A 311 -33.39 -2.47 -14.87
C THR A 311 -34.90 -2.76 -14.84
N LYS A 312 -35.65 -2.00 -14.04
CA LYS A 312 -37.13 -2.06 -14.03
C LYS A 312 -37.74 -1.63 -15.36
N THR A 313 -37.16 -0.61 -15.98
CA THR A 313 -37.74 0.12 -17.12
C THR A 313 -37.24 -0.36 -18.47
N GLU A 314 -36.04 -0.94 -18.51
CA GLU A 314 -35.38 -1.40 -19.73
C GLU A 314 -34.86 -2.83 -19.51
N GLY A 315 -34.65 -3.58 -20.58
CA GLY A 315 -34.03 -4.91 -20.49
C GLY A 315 -32.58 -4.85 -19.99
N TRP A 316 -31.80 -5.90 -20.25
CA TRP A 316 -30.37 -5.92 -19.93
C TRP A 316 -29.63 -4.76 -20.62
N LYS A 317 -28.84 -4.00 -19.84
CA LYS A 317 -27.93 -2.94 -20.30
C LYS A 317 -26.52 -3.17 -19.77
N GLY A 318 -25.50 -2.83 -20.55
CA GLY A 318 -24.10 -2.99 -20.16
C GLY A 318 -23.56 -1.80 -19.34
N TYR A 319 -22.87 -2.10 -18.24
CA TYR A 319 -22.22 -1.15 -17.32
C TYR A 319 -20.84 -1.69 -16.91
N THR A 320 -20.05 -0.97 -16.09
CA THR A 320 -18.78 -1.48 -15.54
C THR A 320 -18.55 -1.05 -14.12
N VAL A 321 -17.72 -1.75 -13.35
CA VAL A 321 -17.33 -1.28 -12.01
C VAL A 321 -16.16 -0.26 -12.10
N GLY A 322 -16.33 0.98 -11.61
CA GLY A 322 -15.30 2.01 -11.37
C GLY A 322 -15.90 3.32 -10.80
N ASP A 323 -15.07 4.19 -10.18
CA ASP A 323 -15.28 5.45 -9.39
C ASP A 323 -16.56 6.34 -9.59
N PRO A 324 -17.01 7.19 -8.60
CA PRO A 324 -18.37 7.83 -8.39
C PRO A 324 -18.87 9.05 -9.25
N VAL A 325 -20.22 9.27 -9.32
CA VAL A 325 -20.94 10.30 -10.16
C VAL A 325 -21.05 11.72 -9.59
N LYS A 326 -20.90 12.75 -10.43
CA LYS A 326 -21.25 14.17 -10.17
C LYS A 326 -22.63 14.43 -10.69
N HIS A 327 -23.51 14.72 -9.73
CA HIS A 327 -24.69 15.62 -9.65
C HIS A 327 -25.39 15.40 -8.31
N LEU A 328 -25.02 14.33 -7.61
CA LEU A 328 -25.48 14.03 -6.26
C LEU A 328 -24.71 14.91 -5.28
N ASP A 329 -25.43 15.47 -4.30
CA ASP A 329 -24.91 16.37 -3.26
C ASP A 329 -23.83 15.73 -2.37
N LEU A 330 -23.54 14.42 -2.48
CA LEU A 330 -22.47 13.74 -1.74
C LEU A 330 -21.06 13.98 -2.32
N TRP A 331 -20.89 14.11 -3.64
CA TRP A 331 -19.63 14.62 -4.21
C TRP A 331 -19.36 16.07 -3.78
N GLN A 332 -20.42 16.85 -3.55
CA GLN A 332 -20.31 18.21 -3.07
C GLN A 332 -20.14 18.25 -1.54
N ALA A 333 -20.74 17.34 -0.75
CA ALA A 333 -20.64 17.34 0.71
C ALA A 333 -19.29 16.80 1.24
N ASP A 334 -18.62 15.91 0.50
CA ASP A 334 -17.23 15.51 0.82
C ASP A 334 -16.23 16.63 0.49
N VAL A 335 -16.56 17.48 -0.49
CA VAL A 335 -15.67 18.52 -1.03
C VAL A 335 -16.07 19.94 -0.58
N ASN A 336 -17.19 20.15 0.11
CA ASN A 336 -17.70 21.51 0.42
C ASN A 336 -16.98 22.34 1.48
N GLY A 337 -15.68 22.19 1.52
CA GLY A 337 -14.93 23.38 1.18
C GLY A 337 -15.19 24.04 -0.21
N VAL A 338 -16.03 23.59 -1.16
CA VAL A 338 -16.53 24.40 -2.29
C VAL A 338 -17.27 25.62 -1.78
N SER A 339 -16.58 26.75 -1.88
CA SER A 339 -17.18 28.06 -2.04
C SER A 339 -16.09 29.01 -2.53
N THR A 340 -16.26 29.92 -3.50
CA THR A 340 -17.36 30.32 -4.40
C THR A 340 -16.72 31.26 -5.41
N SER A 341 -16.75 30.98 -6.71
CA SER A 341 -16.76 32.05 -7.74
C SER A 341 -16.93 31.54 -9.17
N ALA A 342 -17.83 30.59 -9.40
CA ALA A 342 -18.66 30.58 -10.62
C ALA A 342 -19.65 29.42 -10.54
N ALA A 343 -20.92 29.79 -10.60
CA ALA A 343 -22.10 28.94 -10.73
C ALA A 343 -21.83 27.59 -11.44
N GLN A 344 -21.95 26.49 -10.69
CA GLN A 344 -22.15 25.17 -11.29
C GLN A 344 -23.64 24.95 -11.51
N THR A 345 -23.99 24.62 -12.75
CA THR A 345 -25.35 24.34 -13.20
C THR A 345 -25.78 22.93 -12.75
N PRO A 346 -27.03 22.71 -12.31
CA PRO A 346 -27.57 21.38 -12.07
C PRO A 346 -27.55 20.54 -13.36
N GLY A 347 -26.86 19.38 -13.35
CA GLY A 347 -26.87 18.43 -14.47
C GLY A 347 -25.52 18.09 -15.16
N ALA A 348 -24.35 18.42 -14.59
CA ALA A 348 -23.04 18.03 -15.16
C ALA A 348 -22.51 16.68 -14.65
N LEU A 349 -22.50 15.62 -15.50
CA LEU A 349 -22.20 14.22 -15.13
C LEU A 349 -20.72 14.10 -14.73
N SER A 350 -20.34 13.28 -13.73
CA SER A 350 -18.90 13.00 -13.53
C SER A 350 -18.43 12.17 -14.70
N LEU A 351 -17.53 12.74 -15.48
CA LEU A 351 -16.81 12.02 -16.49
C LEU A 351 -15.71 11.17 -15.82
N VAL A 352 -15.58 9.94 -16.28
CA VAL A 352 -14.45 9.05 -16.00
C VAL A 352 -13.57 9.05 -17.22
N GLU A 353 -12.26 8.98 -17.01
CA GLU A 353 -11.28 9.01 -18.07
C GLU A 353 -10.41 7.76 -18.15
N HIS A 354 -9.82 7.64 -19.34
CA HIS A 354 -8.93 6.61 -19.77
C HIS A 354 -7.55 6.72 -19.08
N PRO A 355 -6.83 5.59 -18.91
CA PRO A 355 -5.52 5.49 -18.25
C PRO A 355 -4.43 6.42 -18.82
N THR A 356 -4.63 6.92 -20.05
CA THR A 356 -3.62 7.66 -20.81
C THR A 356 -3.41 9.10 -20.33
N ARG A 357 -4.33 9.70 -19.55
CA ARG A 357 -4.16 11.09 -19.08
C ARG A 357 -3.01 11.26 -18.09
N ARG A 358 -2.84 10.34 -17.15
CA ARG A 358 -1.79 10.41 -16.10
C ARG A 358 -0.39 10.58 -16.70
N LYS A 359 -0.19 10.01 -17.88
CA LYS A 359 1.07 10.04 -18.60
C LYS A 359 1.06 11.00 -19.78
N HIS A 360 -0.06 11.64 -20.12
CA HIS A 360 -0.17 12.41 -21.36
C HIS A 360 0.87 13.51 -21.45
N ASN A 361 0.94 14.39 -20.45
CA ASN A 361 1.90 15.50 -20.44
C ASN A 361 3.35 14.97 -20.47
N LEU A 362 3.62 13.87 -19.76
CA LEU A 362 4.94 13.22 -19.78
C LEU A 362 5.26 12.60 -21.14
N SER A 363 4.30 11.92 -21.77
CA SER A 363 4.41 11.32 -23.10
C SER A 363 4.69 12.39 -24.15
N VAL A 364 3.93 13.49 -24.11
CA VAL A 364 4.10 14.64 -25.00
C VAL A 364 5.47 15.27 -24.79
N ALA A 365 5.90 15.48 -23.54
CA ALA A 365 7.22 16.03 -23.23
C ALA A 365 8.35 15.11 -23.72
N LEU A 366 8.25 13.79 -23.50
CA LEU A 366 9.22 12.80 -23.96
C LEU A 366 9.30 12.77 -25.49
N LEU A 367 8.16 12.74 -26.19
CA LEU A 367 8.11 12.73 -27.65
C LEU A 367 8.68 14.02 -28.24
N ARG A 368 8.34 15.18 -27.67
CA ARG A 368 8.95 16.47 -28.07
C ARG A 368 10.46 16.46 -27.89
N GLY A 369 10.96 15.91 -26.79
CA GLY A 369 12.40 15.75 -26.55
C GLY A 369 13.08 14.85 -27.57
N LEU A 370 12.47 13.71 -27.92
CA LEU A 370 12.99 12.78 -28.92
C LEU A 370 13.01 13.40 -30.33
N VAL A 371 11.91 14.07 -30.72
CA VAL A 371 11.85 14.82 -31.98
C VAL A 371 12.98 15.86 -32.05
N LEU A 372 13.16 16.64 -30.98
CA LEU A 372 14.24 17.64 -30.91
C LEU A 372 15.63 17.01 -31.00
N TRP A 373 15.88 15.89 -30.31
CA TRP A 373 17.17 15.20 -30.33
C TRP A 373 17.50 14.66 -31.73
N ASN A 374 16.54 13.99 -32.38
CA ASN A 374 16.75 13.40 -33.70
C ASN A 374 16.93 14.46 -34.78
N THR A 375 16.28 15.64 -34.66
CA THR A 375 16.53 16.77 -35.58
C THR A 375 17.95 17.34 -35.49
N VAL A 376 18.67 17.14 -34.38
CA VAL A 376 20.05 17.57 -34.21
C VAL A 376 21.04 16.57 -34.82
N GLU A 377 20.64 15.30 -34.97
CA GLU A 377 21.47 14.21 -35.50
C GLU A 377 21.24 13.90 -37.00
N ASP A 378 20.54 14.78 -37.74
CA ASP A 378 20.21 14.64 -39.19
C ASP A 378 19.38 13.39 -39.55
N GLU A 379 18.75 12.71 -38.57
CA GLU A 379 17.78 11.65 -38.82
C GLU A 379 16.34 12.22 -38.85
N PRO A 380 15.52 11.89 -39.86
CA PRO A 380 14.16 12.42 -39.95
C PRO A 380 13.26 11.81 -38.86
N PRO A 381 12.70 12.61 -37.91
CA PRO A 381 11.91 12.11 -36.78
C PRO A 381 10.45 11.77 -37.16
N ALA A 382 10.22 11.31 -38.39
CA ALA A 382 8.86 11.24 -38.96
C ALA A 382 7.92 10.31 -38.18
N GLU A 383 8.44 9.25 -37.56
CA GLU A 383 7.66 8.33 -36.73
C GLU A 383 7.32 8.95 -35.36
N GLU A 384 8.27 9.61 -34.70
CA GLU A 384 8.06 10.28 -33.42
C GLU A 384 7.16 11.51 -33.55
N GLU A 385 7.26 12.26 -34.65
CA GLU A 385 6.36 13.37 -34.97
C GLU A 385 4.92 12.89 -35.18
N ALA A 386 4.73 11.84 -35.99
CA ALA A 386 3.42 11.24 -36.19
C ALA A 386 2.83 10.70 -34.88
N GLU A 387 3.65 10.10 -34.02
CA GLU A 387 3.22 9.61 -32.71
C GLU A 387 2.89 10.76 -31.73
N LEU A 388 3.64 11.87 -31.77
CA LEU A 388 3.34 13.08 -31.01
C LEU A 388 2.00 13.66 -31.45
N ASP A 389 1.77 13.79 -32.75
CA ASP A 389 0.51 14.29 -33.32
C ASP A 389 -0.66 13.37 -32.94
N ASN A 390 -0.48 12.05 -33.00
CA ASN A 390 -1.48 11.10 -32.54
C ASN A 390 -1.79 11.24 -31.05
N CYS A 391 -0.77 11.43 -30.21
CA CYS A 391 -0.92 11.65 -28.77
C CYS A 391 -1.71 12.92 -28.46
N VAL A 392 -1.42 14.02 -29.16
CA VAL A 392 -2.14 15.30 -29.01
C VAL A 392 -3.56 15.16 -29.54
N ALA A 393 -3.74 14.64 -30.75
CA ALA A 393 -5.04 14.45 -31.38
C ALA A 393 -5.97 13.52 -30.57
N PHE A 394 -5.43 12.55 -29.83
CA PHE A 394 -6.22 11.70 -28.94
C PHE A 394 -6.94 12.53 -27.87
N PHE A 395 -6.29 13.54 -27.30
CA PHE A 395 -6.86 14.39 -26.25
C PHE A 395 -7.75 15.48 -26.85
N ASP A 396 -7.34 16.10 -27.96
CA ASP A 396 -8.15 17.11 -28.66
C ASP A 396 -9.49 16.56 -29.17
N GLN A 397 -9.52 15.27 -29.52
CA GLN A 397 -10.74 14.56 -29.95
C GLN A 397 -11.53 13.97 -28.79
N GLU A 398 -11.21 14.34 -27.54
CA GLU A 398 -11.91 13.89 -26.35
C GLU A 398 -11.88 12.35 -26.15
N LYS A 399 -10.91 11.65 -26.78
CA LYS A 399 -10.74 10.20 -26.65
C LYS A 399 -10.16 9.80 -25.30
N MET A 400 -9.94 10.72 -24.38
CA MET A 400 -9.67 10.39 -22.98
C MET A 400 -10.95 10.03 -22.22
N TYR A 401 -12.14 10.46 -22.59
CA TYR A 401 -13.35 10.15 -21.79
C TYR A 401 -13.83 8.71 -21.98
N PHE A 402 -13.84 7.96 -20.88
CA PHE A 402 -14.24 6.56 -20.81
C PHE A 402 -15.77 6.42 -20.71
N GLY A 403 -16.41 7.24 -19.89
CA GLY A 403 -17.84 7.17 -19.62
C GLY A 403 -18.25 8.16 -18.55
N SER A 404 -19.48 8.02 -18.09
CA SER A 404 -19.99 8.75 -16.94
C SER A 404 -20.35 7.76 -15.86
N VAL A 405 -20.14 8.12 -14.61
CA VAL A 405 -20.55 7.24 -13.54
C VAL A 405 -22.08 7.16 -13.51
N TYR A 406 -22.63 6.00 -13.16
CA TYR A 406 -24.05 5.72 -13.03
C TYR A 406 -24.50 5.57 -11.58
N LEU A 407 -23.78 4.76 -10.78
CA LEU A 407 -24.06 4.52 -9.35
C LEU A 407 -22.74 4.33 -8.61
N ALA A 408 -22.69 4.51 -7.29
CA ALA A 408 -21.50 4.27 -6.49
C ALA A 408 -21.83 3.86 -5.07
N SER A 409 -20.91 3.14 -4.41
CA SER A 409 -21.10 2.66 -3.04
C SER A 409 -21.10 3.77 -1.99
N GLU A 410 -20.54 4.95 -2.29
CA GLU A 410 -20.24 5.99 -1.29
C GLU A 410 -19.25 5.49 -0.22
N PHE A 411 -18.71 6.42 0.58
CA PHE A 411 -17.72 6.08 1.62
C PHE A 411 -18.32 5.45 2.89
N LEU A 412 -19.61 5.68 3.13
CA LEU A 412 -20.29 5.24 4.36
C LEU A 412 -20.87 3.82 4.25
N GLN A 413 -21.07 3.32 3.03
CA GLN A 413 -21.75 2.07 2.82
C GLN A 413 -20.89 0.88 3.24
N ARG A 414 -21.56 -0.05 3.91
CA ARG A 414 -20.95 -1.22 4.50
C ARG A 414 -21.83 -2.44 4.29
N TYR A 415 -21.21 -3.59 4.05
CA TYR A 415 -21.89 -4.87 4.10
C TYR A 415 -21.67 -5.51 5.47
N THR A 416 -22.62 -6.31 5.92
CA THR A 416 -22.50 -7.06 7.18
C THR A 416 -22.13 -8.50 6.87
N HIS A 417 -21.09 -9.02 7.51
CA HIS A 417 -20.67 -10.40 7.29
C HIS A 417 -21.77 -11.39 7.74
N PRO A 418 -22.16 -12.36 6.89
CA PRO A 418 -23.20 -13.32 7.22
C PRO A 418 -22.76 -14.28 8.33
N THR A 419 -23.71 -14.71 9.15
CA THR A 419 -23.53 -15.60 10.32
C THR A 419 -23.11 -17.04 10.00
N THR A 420 -22.92 -17.41 8.73
CA THR A 420 -23.12 -18.80 8.27
C THR A 420 -21.86 -19.61 7.93
N ALA A 421 -20.64 -19.12 8.13
CA ALA A 421 -19.45 -19.93 7.81
C ALA A 421 -18.91 -20.71 9.03
N ALA A 422 -18.56 -21.99 8.81
CA ALA A 422 -17.92 -22.87 9.77
C ALA A 422 -16.49 -22.35 10.08
N GLY A 423 -16.40 -21.41 11.02
CA GLY A 423 -15.19 -20.68 11.39
C GLY A 423 -15.40 -19.18 11.63
N ALA A 424 -16.55 -18.62 11.25
CA ALA A 424 -16.83 -17.18 11.23
C ALA A 424 -18.03 -16.75 12.09
N ALA A 425 -18.43 -17.55 13.10
CA ALA A 425 -19.55 -17.19 13.97
C ALA A 425 -19.32 -15.85 14.73
N ASP A 426 -18.07 -15.46 14.93
CA ASP A 426 -17.64 -14.24 15.65
C ASP A 426 -17.36 -13.03 14.71
N ASP A 427 -17.32 -13.24 13.38
CA ASP A 427 -17.34 -12.12 12.41
C ASP A 427 -18.77 -11.63 12.15
N ALA A 428 -19.77 -12.35 12.65
CA ALA A 428 -21.17 -11.98 12.52
C ALA A 428 -21.43 -10.58 13.08
N GLY A 429 -21.99 -9.69 12.25
CA GLY A 429 -22.27 -8.31 12.64
C GLY A 429 -21.07 -7.36 12.49
N ARG A 430 -19.88 -7.86 12.14
CA ARG A 430 -18.80 -7.00 11.66
C ARG A 430 -19.09 -6.55 10.24
N THR A 431 -18.57 -5.39 9.90
CA THR A 431 -18.83 -4.75 8.62
C THR A 431 -17.57 -4.67 7.77
N GLY A 432 -17.70 -4.96 6.48
CA GLY A 432 -16.71 -4.57 5.49
C GLY A 432 -17.17 -3.32 4.75
N ARG A 433 -16.22 -2.55 4.23
CA ARG A 433 -16.46 -1.32 3.47
C ARG A 433 -16.73 -1.70 2.04
N LEU A 434 -17.73 -1.07 1.45
CA LEU A 434 -17.98 -1.16 0.03
C LEU A 434 -17.31 0.04 -0.63
N ASP A 435 -16.33 -0.25 -1.49
CA ASP A 435 -15.64 0.77 -2.28
C ASP A 435 -15.68 0.34 -3.74
N TRP A 436 -16.76 0.74 -4.40
CA TRP A 436 -17.00 0.45 -5.80
C TRP A 436 -17.81 1.59 -6.41
N ALA A 437 -17.74 1.71 -7.72
CA ALA A 437 -18.74 2.48 -8.44
C ALA A 437 -19.10 1.78 -9.74
N LEU A 438 -20.15 2.21 -10.40
CA LEU A 438 -20.75 1.59 -11.56
C LEU A 438 -20.79 2.66 -12.63
N ILE A 439 -20.04 2.50 -13.71
CA ILE A 439 -19.89 3.44 -14.80
C ILE A 439 -20.82 3.04 -15.94
N LEU A 440 -21.47 4.04 -16.52
CA LEU A 440 -22.07 3.98 -17.84
C LEU A 440 -21.00 4.31 -18.89
N PRO A 441 -20.42 3.30 -19.54
CA PRO A 441 -19.32 3.47 -20.47
C PRO A 441 -19.79 4.11 -21.78
N ASN A 442 -18.90 4.81 -22.48
CA ASN A 442 -19.08 5.09 -23.90
C ASN A 442 -19.00 3.76 -24.67
N PRO A 443 -20.03 3.37 -25.47
CA PRO A 443 -20.05 2.09 -26.17
C PRO A 443 -18.83 1.80 -27.06
N LYS A 444 -18.18 2.86 -27.58
CA LYS A 444 -16.97 2.74 -28.42
C LYS A 444 -15.69 2.45 -27.63
N ARG A 445 -15.76 2.53 -26.29
CA ARG A 445 -14.63 2.36 -25.36
C ARG A 445 -14.65 1.01 -24.66
N ILE A 446 -15.69 0.22 -24.88
CA ILE A 446 -15.87 -1.08 -24.27
C ILE A 446 -14.81 -2.05 -24.80
N GLY A 447 -14.00 -2.60 -23.89
CA GLY A 447 -13.07 -3.68 -24.17
C GLY A 447 -13.62 -5.04 -23.74
N SER A 448 -12.71 -5.97 -23.48
CA SER A 448 -13.06 -7.36 -23.16
C SER A 448 -13.00 -7.65 -21.65
N ASN A 449 -13.84 -8.60 -21.23
CA ASN A 449 -13.77 -9.29 -19.93
C ASN A 449 -12.92 -10.57 -20.00
N ASN A 450 -12.20 -10.80 -21.10
CA ASN A 450 -11.33 -11.95 -21.24
C ASN A 450 -10.16 -11.83 -20.27
N LEU A 451 -9.93 -12.93 -19.54
CA LEU A 451 -8.81 -13.08 -18.64
C LEU A 451 -7.48 -13.10 -19.42
N PRO A 452 -6.36 -12.77 -18.77
CA PRO A 452 -5.08 -12.71 -19.45
C PRO A 452 -4.71 -14.03 -20.15
N THR A 453 -4.21 -13.90 -21.37
CA THR A 453 -3.64 -15.00 -22.15
C THR A 453 -2.33 -15.48 -21.54
N ARG A 454 -1.87 -16.66 -21.95
CA ARG A 454 -0.56 -17.18 -21.52
C ARG A 454 0.59 -16.19 -21.80
N ALA A 455 0.56 -15.50 -22.94
CA ALA A 455 1.60 -14.55 -23.32
C ALA A 455 1.64 -13.36 -22.33
N GLN A 456 0.49 -12.77 -22.01
CA GLN A 456 0.39 -11.67 -21.05
C GLN A 456 0.82 -12.08 -19.63
N TRP A 457 0.59 -13.34 -19.27
CA TRP A 457 1.16 -13.93 -18.07
C TRP A 457 2.69 -13.92 -18.17
N GLN A 458 3.26 -14.48 -19.24
CA GLN A 458 4.72 -14.59 -19.44
C GLN A 458 5.48 -13.25 -19.59
N GLU A 459 4.79 -12.17 -19.94
CA GLU A 459 5.36 -10.81 -20.02
C GLU A 459 5.75 -10.23 -18.66
N ASN A 460 5.14 -10.69 -17.56
CA ASN A 460 5.59 -10.32 -16.23
C ASN A 460 6.87 -11.13 -15.91
N GLU A 461 8.03 -10.48 -15.85
CA GLU A 461 9.35 -11.11 -15.60
C GLU A 461 9.46 -11.84 -14.24
N VAL A 462 8.40 -11.82 -13.42
CA VAL A 462 8.26 -12.46 -12.10
C VAL A 462 7.98 -13.98 -12.21
N PHE A 463 8.30 -14.60 -13.35
CA PHE A 463 7.79 -15.93 -13.71
C PHE A 463 8.60 -17.10 -13.14
N ASP A 464 8.12 -17.62 -12.01
CA ASP A 464 8.51 -18.93 -11.49
C ASP A 464 7.30 -19.62 -10.79
N HIS A 465 6.40 -20.18 -11.61
CA HIS A 465 5.56 -21.39 -11.35
C HIS A 465 4.06 -21.31 -10.98
N LYS A 466 3.39 -20.14 -10.87
CA LYS A 466 1.94 -20.11 -10.54
C LYS A 466 1.10 -19.28 -11.52
N ILE A 467 0.75 -19.90 -12.65
CA ILE A 467 -0.27 -19.40 -13.59
C ILE A 467 -1.58 -20.15 -13.41
N PRO A 468 -2.73 -19.52 -13.72
CA PRO A 468 -4.02 -20.19 -13.65
C PRO A 468 -4.08 -21.31 -14.70
N LEU A 469 -5.05 -22.22 -14.56
CA LEU A 469 -5.17 -23.34 -15.48
C LEU A 469 -5.40 -22.85 -16.91
N LYS A 470 -4.95 -23.66 -17.89
CA LYS A 470 -5.12 -23.38 -19.32
C LYS A 470 -6.56 -23.03 -19.73
N VAL A 471 -7.56 -23.54 -19.00
CA VAL A 471 -8.98 -23.26 -19.24
C VAL A 471 -9.37 -21.79 -19.03
N SER A 472 -8.57 -21.01 -18.29
CA SER A 472 -8.84 -19.60 -18.04
C SER A 472 -8.12 -18.66 -19.00
N TRP A 473 -7.11 -19.11 -19.76
CA TRP A 473 -6.27 -18.21 -20.57
C TRP A 473 -7.05 -17.64 -21.75
N GLY A 474 -7.24 -16.31 -21.77
CA GLY A 474 -8.05 -15.64 -22.80
C GLY A 474 -9.55 -15.97 -22.72
N ALA A 475 -9.98 -16.71 -21.70
CA ALA A 475 -11.38 -17.07 -21.51
C ALA A 475 -12.14 -15.90 -20.85
N PRO A 476 -13.45 -15.75 -21.09
CA PRO A 476 -14.23 -14.71 -20.43
C PRO A 476 -14.26 -14.94 -18.92
N LEU A 477 -14.18 -13.84 -18.16
CA LEU A 477 -14.45 -13.83 -16.73
C LEU A 477 -15.85 -14.39 -16.48
N LYS A 478 -15.95 -15.29 -15.50
CA LYS A 478 -17.18 -16.00 -15.18
C LYS A 478 -17.78 -15.46 -13.89
N LEU A 479 -19.09 -15.64 -13.77
CA LEU A 479 -19.82 -15.37 -12.55
C LEU A 479 -19.22 -16.17 -11.39
N GLN A 480 -19.33 -15.60 -10.20
CA GLN A 480 -18.96 -16.24 -8.95
C GLN A 480 -19.65 -17.61 -8.79
N VAL A 481 -18.85 -18.61 -8.40
CA VAL A 481 -19.33 -19.93 -7.95
C VAL A 481 -18.83 -20.23 -6.53
N ASN A 482 -17.67 -19.68 -6.17
CA ASN A 482 -17.06 -19.81 -4.86
C ASN A 482 -17.14 -18.47 -4.12
N SER A 483 -17.51 -18.51 -2.84
CA SER A 483 -17.58 -17.33 -1.98
C SER A 483 -16.34 -17.21 -1.09
N LEU A 484 -15.80 -16.00 -0.95
CA LEU A 484 -14.73 -15.72 0.01
C LEU A 484 -15.17 -15.96 1.47
N HIS A 485 -16.47 -16.06 1.74
CA HIS A 485 -17.00 -16.48 3.04
C HIS A 485 -16.89 -17.99 3.28
N THR A 486 -16.72 -18.79 2.23
CA THR A 486 -16.81 -20.26 2.30
C THR A 486 -15.54 -20.99 1.86
N VAL A 487 -14.72 -20.35 1.01
CA VAL A 487 -13.46 -20.96 0.58
C VAL A 487 -12.53 -21.09 1.77
N GLY A 488 -11.83 -22.22 1.80
CA GLY A 488 -10.81 -22.45 2.80
C GLY A 488 -9.58 -21.57 2.55
N PRO A 489 -8.69 -21.49 3.54
CA PRO A 489 -7.36 -20.92 3.36
C PRO A 489 -6.55 -21.59 2.25
N ASN A 490 -5.47 -20.91 1.84
CA ASN A 490 -4.58 -21.30 0.75
C ASN A 490 -5.30 -21.50 -0.59
N PHE A 491 -6.52 -20.94 -0.69
CA PHE A 491 -7.24 -20.90 -1.94
C PHE A 491 -6.50 -20.00 -2.91
N GLU A 492 -6.07 -20.57 -4.02
CA GLU A 492 -5.32 -19.85 -5.03
C GLU A 492 -6.23 -18.87 -5.77
N ALA A 493 -5.76 -17.64 -5.91
CA ALA A 493 -6.46 -16.60 -6.63
C ALA A 493 -5.50 -15.82 -7.53
N PHE A 494 -6.09 -15.17 -8.53
CA PHE A 494 -5.39 -14.47 -9.58
C PHE A 494 -6.05 -13.12 -9.77
N LYS A 495 -5.26 -12.12 -10.16
CA LYS A 495 -5.79 -10.84 -10.63
C LYS A 495 -4.96 -10.28 -11.78
N VAL A 496 -5.53 -9.30 -12.45
CA VAL A 496 -4.78 -8.37 -13.30
C VAL A 496 -5.10 -6.96 -12.82
N GLY A 497 -4.07 -6.30 -12.30
CA GLY A 497 -4.14 -4.93 -11.82
C GLY A 497 -3.35 -4.01 -12.74
N ALA A 498 -3.66 -2.73 -12.73
CA ALA A 498 -3.01 -1.80 -13.64
C ALA A 498 -1.54 -1.52 -13.29
N SER A 499 -1.16 -1.71 -12.02
CA SER A 499 0.22 -1.47 -11.53
C SER A 499 1.08 -2.74 -11.52
N THR A 500 0.55 -3.86 -11.03
CA THR A 500 1.32 -5.13 -10.97
C THR A 500 1.05 -6.08 -12.13
N ARG A 501 0.09 -5.75 -13.00
CA ARG A 501 -0.37 -6.61 -14.09
C ARG A 501 -0.84 -7.97 -13.53
N CYS A 502 -0.49 -9.06 -14.22
CA CYS A 502 -0.92 -10.40 -13.87
C CYS A 502 -0.18 -10.91 -12.63
N THR A 503 -0.92 -11.15 -11.55
CA THR A 503 -0.37 -11.59 -10.27
C THR A 503 -1.21 -12.71 -9.69
N ALA A 504 -0.55 -13.57 -8.93
CA ALA A 504 -1.17 -14.71 -8.29
C ALA A 504 -0.87 -14.68 -6.78
N GLY A 505 -1.79 -15.19 -6.00
CA GLY A 505 -1.67 -15.23 -4.55
C GLY A 505 -2.55 -16.29 -3.94
N ILE A 506 -2.54 -16.30 -2.61
CA ILE A 506 -3.31 -17.22 -1.80
C ILE A 506 -4.14 -16.44 -0.79
N PHE A 507 -5.38 -16.88 -0.61
CA PHE A 507 -6.19 -16.43 0.51
C PHE A 507 -5.57 -16.94 1.81
N SER A 508 -5.30 -16.06 2.78
CA SER A 508 -4.69 -16.44 4.07
C SER A 508 -5.61 -17.32 4.93
N GLY A 509 -6.91 -17.34 4.63
CA GLY A 509 -7.95 -17.91 5.50
C GLY A 509 -8.39 -17.00 6.63
N THR A 510 -7.85 -15.79 6.69
CA THR A 510 -8.11 -14.82 7.75
C THR A 510 -8.69 -13.56 7.16
N ARG A 511 -9.39 -12.81 8.01
CA ARG A 511 -9.81 -11.44 7.72
C ARG A 511 -9.09 -10.50 8.66
N SER A 512 -8.64 -9.39 8.09
CA SER A 512 -7.99 -8.32 8.83
C SER A 512 -9.02 -7.26 9.19
N GLU A 513 -9.02 -6.84 10.45
CA GLU A 513 -9.74 -5.66 10.90
C GLU A 513 -8.84 -4.46 10.67
N ILE A 514 -9.29 -3.51 9.85
CA ILE A 514 -8.46 -2.40 9.39
C ILE A 514 -9.18 -1.06 9.58
N LYS A 515 -8.42 -0.03 9.95
CA LYS A 515 -8.89 1.36 9.94
C LYS A 515 -8.37 2.04 8.68
N ILE A 516 -9.26 2.78 8.03
CA ILE A 516 -8.95 3.50 6.80
C ILE A 516 -8.73 4.96 7.19
N ALA A 517 -7.56 5.51 6.85
CA ALA A 517 -7.12 6.81 7.34
C ALA A 517 -8.11 7.93 7.00
N GLU A 518 -8.72 7.85 5.82
CA GLU A 518 -9.67 8.84 5.30
C GLU A 518 -10.99 8.85 6.08
N GLU A 519 -11.33 7.78 6.79
CA GLU A 519 -12.58 7.73 7.57
C GLU A 519 -12.60 8.71 8.75
N ALA A 520 -11.43 9.18 9.21
CA ALA A 520 -11.34 10.21 10.25
C ALA A 520 -11.94 11.55 9.83
N TYR A 521 -12.05 11.80 8.52
CA TYR A 521 -12.50 13.07 7.95
C TYR A 521 -13.92 13.01 7.37
N MET A 522 -14.59 11.84 7.43
CA MET A 522 -15.91 11.62 6.85
C MET A 522 -17.03 12.09 7.81
N PRO A 523 -17.89 13.03 7.40
CA PRO A 523 -18.98 13.54 8.25
C PRO A 523 -20.02 12.45 8.56
N GLY A 524 -20.62 12.50 9.75
CA GLY A 524 -21.73 11.62 10.14
C GLY A 524 -21.35 10.26 10.75
N ARG A 525 -20.05 9.97 10.91
CA ARG A 525 -19.59 8.78 11.66
C ARG A 525 -19.64 9.05 13.16
N SER A 526 -20.14 8.07 13.93
CA SER A 526 -20.07 8.15 15.39
C SER A 526 -18.61 8.05 15.87
N GLU A 527 -18.35 8.43 17.13
CA GLU A 527 -17.05 8.17 17.78
C GLU A 527 -16.78 6.67 17.99
N ASN A 528 -17.75 5.78 17.68
CA ASN A 528 -17.59 4.34 17.80
C ASN A 528 -16.60 3.81 16.76
N LEU A 529 -15.57 3.10 17.22
CA LEU A 529 -14.56 2.49 16.36
C LEU A 529 -15.13 1.49 15.37
N ASN A 530 -16.20 0.77 15.71
CA ASN A 530 -16.82 -0.20 14.78
C ASN A 530 -17.33 0.47 13.50
N ASP A 531 -17.73 1.74 13.57
CA ASP A 531 -18.14 2.51 12.39
C ASP A 531 -16.95 2.97 11.56
N ARG A 532 -15.71 2.87 12.10
CA ARG A 532 -14.46 3.37 11.52
C ARG A 532 -13.51 2.25 11.04
N THR A 533 -13.96 1.00 11.13
CA THR A 533 -13.16 -0.18 10.79
C THR A 533 -13.83 -0.99 9.70
N SER A 534 -13.02 -1.57 8.81
CA SER A 534 -13.44 -2.55 7.82
C SER A 534 -12.87 -3.93 8.14
N CYS A 535 -13.64 -4.98 7.91
CA CYS A 535 -13.16 -6.36 8.01
C CYS A 535 -13.11 -6.99 6.62
N GLU A 536 -11.91 -7.17 6.07
CA GLU A 536 -11.70 -7.60 4.67
C GLU A 536 -10.92 -8.92 4.57
N SER A 537 -11.09 -9.63 3.45
CA SER A 537 -10.40 -10.91 3.21
C SER A 537 -8.94 -10.68 2.82
N THR A 538 -8.01 -11.37 3.47
CA THR A 538 -6.58 -11.12 3.33
C THR A 538 -5.93 -12.08 2.33
N PHE A 539 -5.21 -11.53 1.36
CA PHE A 539 -4.48 -12.25 0.32
C PHE A 539 -2.99 -11.94 0.40
N ILE A 540 -2.17 -12.97 0.22
CA ILE A 540 -0.71 -12.86 0.22
C ILE A 540 -0.23 -13.32 -1.16
N GLY A 541 0.69 -12.56 -1.76
CA GLY A 541 1.27 -12.94 -3.05
C GLY A 541 2.14 -14.18 -2.92
N TYR A 542 2.42 -14.84 -4.04
CA TYR A 542 3.39 -15.93 -4.02
C TYR A 542 4.82 -15.37 -3.86
N ARG A 543 5.61 -15.99 -2.98
CA ARG A 543 6.99 -15.57 -2.63
C ARG A 543 7.03 -14.15 -2.04
N ALA A 544 8.12 -13.41 -2.24
CA ALA A 544 8.29 -12.04 -1.75
C ALA A 544 7.51 -11.00 -2.58
N ASP A 545 6.72 -11.43 -3.57
CA ASP A 545 5.96 -10.54 -4.43
C ASP A 545 4.61 -10.18 -3.80
N ALA A 546 4.19 -8.94 -3.98
CA ALA A 546 2.87 -8.47 -3.56
C ALA A 546 1.77 -9.07 -4.43
N PHE A 547 0.67 -9.54 -3.82
CA PHE A 547 -0.51 -9.94 -4.59
C PHE A 547 -1.06 -8.75 -5.37
N GLY A 548 -1.18 -7.58 -4.72
CA GLY A 548 -1.48 -6.30 -5.34
C GLY A 548 -0.69 -5.17 -4.70
N LYS A 549 -0.43 -4.12 -5.48
CA LYS A 549 0.22 -2.87 -5.03
C LYS A 549 -0.73 -1.69 -5.21
N ARG A 550 -0.31 -0.52 -4.72
CA ARG A 550 -0.93 0.77 -5.02
C ARG A 550 -1.21 0.89 -6.52
N GLY A 551 -2.45 1.26 -6.86
CA GLY A 551 -2.95 1.38 -8.24
C GLY A 551 -3.69 0.15 -8.77
N ASP A 552 -3.62 -0.99 -8.06
CA ASP A 552 -4.41 -2.17 -8.42
C ASP A 552 -5.82 -2.17 -7.81
N SER A 553 -6.16 -1.26 -6.89
CA SER A 553 -7.50 -1.17 -6.27
C SER A 553 -8.58 -1.12 -7.36
N GLY A 554 -9.66 -1.88 -7.17
CA GLY A 554 -10.69 -2.10 -8.19
C GLY A 554 -10.43 -3.30 -9.11
N ALA A 555 -9.24 -3.92 -9.08
CA ALA A 555 -8.99 -5.14 -9.84
C ALA A 555 -9.89 -6.29 -9.36
N VAL A 556 -10.50 -7.01 -10.30
CA VAL A 556 -11.24 -8.22 -9.96
C VAL A 556 -10.26 -9.37 -9.64
N VAL A 557 -10.59 -10.11 -8.59
CA VAL A 557 -9.88 -11.30 -8.15
C VAL A 557 -10.69 -12.52 -8.57
N TRP A 558 -10.05 -13.54 -9.17
CA TRP A 558 -10.72 -14.74 -9.67
C TRP A 558 -10.00 -16.04 -9.29
N ASP A 559 -10.73 -17.16 -9.33
CA ASP A 559 -10.21 -18.50 -9.07
C ASP A 559 -9.48 -19.12 -10.29
N TRP A 560 -8.84 -20.27 -10.13
CA TRP A 560 -8.11 -20.94 -11.23
C TRP A 560 -8.97 -21.32 -12.45
N LYS A 561 -10.32 -21.26 -12.37
CA LYS A 561 -11.26 -21.51 -13.49
C LYS A 561 -11.78 -20.23 -14.14
N GLY A 562 -11.45 -19.07 -13.58
CA GLY A 562 -11.93 -17.77 -14.05
C GLY A 562 -13.23 -17.28 -13.39
N HIS A 563 -13.68 -17.86 -12.29
CA HIS A 563 -14.84 -17.34 -11.56
C HIS A 563 -14.41 -16.18 -10.65
N ALA A 564 -15.12 -15.06 -10.72
CA ALA A 564 -14.89 -13.93 -9.82
C ALA A 564 -15.07 -14.35 -8.35
N LEU A 565 -14.19 -13.84 -7.49
CA LEU A 565 -14.17 -14.07 -6.04
C LEU A 565 -14.40 -12.76 -5.28
N GLY A 566 -13.78 -11.68 -5.75
CA GLY A 566 -13.81 -10.41 -5.04
C GLY A 566 -13.27 -9.24 -5.84
N LEU A 567 -13.35 -8.06 -5.24
CA LEU A 567 -12.80 -6.81 -5.73
C LEU A 567 -11.64 -6.41 -4.81
N LEU A 568 -10.48 -6.14 -5.39
CA LEU A 568 -9.33 -5.69 -4.62
C LEU A 568 -9.61 -4.30 -4.05
N PHE A 569 -9.66 -4.20 -2.73
CA PHE A 569 -9.92 -2.97 -2.00
C PHE A 569 -8.62 -2.16 -1.81
N GLY A 570 -7.57 -2.83 -1.33
CA GLY A 570 -6.30 -2.20 -1.01
C GLY A 570 -5.31 -3.20 -0.43
N GLY A 571 -4.44 -2.73 0.47
CA GLY A 571 -3.45 -3.58 1.12
C GLY A 571 -2.53 -2.80 2.04
N GLN A 572 -1.65 -3.53 2.71
CA GLN A 572 -0.60 -2.96 3.52
C GLN A 572 0.72 -3.67 3.26
N SER A 573 1.80 -2.92 3.48
CA SER A 573 3.15 -3.46 3.52
C SER A 573 3.57 -3.42 4.97
N PRO A 574 3.50 -4.54 5.71
CA PRO A 574 4.07 -4.59 7.04
C PRO A 574 5.53 -4.18 6.97
N ASN A 575 6.00 -3.48 7.99
CA ASN A 575 7.34 -2.98 7.99
C ASN A 575 8.36 -4.12 8.06
N GLN A 576 9.54 -3.87 7.51
CA GLN A 576 10.64 -4.85 7.37
C GLN A 576 10.26 -6.10 6.55
N CYS A 577 9.05 -6.15 5.97
CA CYS A 577 8.65 -7.21 5.07
C CYS A 577 8.87 -6.78 3.61
N ASP A 578 9.48 -7.67 2.82
CA ASP A 578 9.54 -7.47 1.35
C ASP A 578 8.16 -7.72 0.70
N GLY A 579 7.26 -8.43 1.40
CA GLY A 579 5.92 -8.77 0.94
C GLY A 579 4.85 -7.77 1.38
N GLN A 580 3.82 -7.60 0.53
CA GLN A 580 2.60 -6.87 0.86
C GLN A 580 1.43 -7.84 0.91
N TYR A 581 0.48 -7.56 1.79
CA TYR A 581 -0.79 -8.25 1.79
C TYR A 581 -1.85 -7.36 1.18
N SER A 582 -2.83 -8.01 0.58
CA SER A 582 -3.93 -7.38 -0.13
C SER A 582 -5.23 -7.67 0.57
N LEU A 583 -6.14 -6.72 0.50
CA LEU A 583 -7.47 -6.78 1.08
C LEU A 583 -8.47 -6.87 -0.06
N VAL A 584 -9.37 -7.84 0.03
CA VAL A 584 -10.33 -8.16 -1.02
C VAL A 584 -11.73 -8.21 -0.42
N THR A 585 -12.62 -7.42 -1.01
CA THR A 585 -14.06 -7.42 -0.71
C THR A 585 -14.74 -8.50 -1.54
N PRO A 586 -15.59 -9.37 -0.97
CA PRO A 586 -16.30 -10.40 -1.72
C PRO A 586 -17.17 -9.81 -2.85
N ILE A 587 -17.16 -10.45 -4.01
CA ILE A 587 -17.80 -9.89 -5.22
C ILE A 587 -19.33 -9.89 -5.11
N GLU A 588 -19.89 -10.87 -4.40
CA GLU A 588 -21.31 -10.98 -4.12
C GLU A 588 -21.83 -9.79 -3.31
N GLU A 589 -21.04 -9.28 -2.37
CA GLU A 589 -21.41 -8.12 -1.55
C GLU A 589 -21.41 -6.83 -2.37
N VAL A 590 -20.47 -6.71 -3.32
CA VAL A 590 -20.46 -5.62 -4.31
C VAL A 590 -21.71 -5.66 -5.19
N PHE A 591 -22.07 -6.83 -5.72
CA PHE A 591 -23.25 -6.97 -6.58
C PHE A 591 -24.55 -6.74 -5.84
N GLN A 592 -24.67 -7.25 -4.61
CA GLN A 592 -25.82 -7.01 -3.77
C GLN A 592 -25.94 -5.51 -3.43
N SER A 593 -24.83 -4.86 -3.11
CA SER A 593 -24.79 -3.43 -2.85
C SER A 593 -25.25 -2.60 -4.06
N ILE A 594 -24.90 -2.98 -5.30
CA ILE A 594 -25.39 -2.29 -6.51
C ILE A 594 -26.91 -2.38 -6.60
N ILE A 595 -27.48 -3.56 -6.32
CA ILE A 595 -28.93 -3.78 -6.35
C ILE A 595 -29.61 -2.94 -5.28
N ASP A 596 -29.12 -3.04 -4.04
CA ASP A 596 -29.72 -2.37 -2.88
C ASP A 596 -29.70 -0.84 -3.03
N MET A 597 -28.58 -0.28 -3.51
CA MET A 597 -28.43 1.18 -3.68
C MET A 597 -29.18 1.75 -4.87
N SER A 598 -29.72 0.91 -5.74
CA SER A 598 -30.49 1.39 -6.89
C SER A 598 -31.93 1.76 -6.55
N ASP A 599 -32.37 1.62 -5.29
CA ASP A 599 -33.77 1.74 -4.86
C ASP A 599 -34.72 0.88 -5.73
N GLY A 600 -34.21 -0.29 -6.10
CA GLY A 600 -34.84 -1.28 -6.95
C GLY A 600 -34.87 -0.94 -8.43
N GLU A 601 -34.28 0.16 -8.90
CA GLU A 601 -34.11 0.41 -10.33
C GLU A 601 -33.31 -0.70 -11.02
N VAL A 602 -32.30 -1.24 -10.33
CA VAL A 602 -31.54 -2.42 -10.71
C VAL A 602 -32.16 -3.66 -10.08
N LEU A 603 -32.48 -4.65 -10.90
CA LEU A 603 -33.10 -5.91 -10.48
C LEU A 603 -32.10 -7.07 -10.44
N GLU A 604 -31.08 -7.03 -11.29
CA GLU A 604 -30.11 -8.12 -11.43
C GLU A 604 -28.79 -7.57 -11.97
N VAL A 605 -27.68 -8.11 -11.47
CA VAL A 605 -26.31 -7.78 -11.90
C VAL A 605 -25.62 -9.09 -12.27
N LYS A 606 -24.95 -9.11 -13.43
CA LYS A 606 -24.08 -10.22 -13.83
C LYS A 606 -22.86 -9.71 -14.56
N ILE A 607 -21.81 -10.53 -14.58
CA ILE A 607 -20.63 -10.25 -15.40
C ILE A 607 -21.00 -10.41 -16.87
N ARG A 608 -20.66 -9.41 -17.69
CA ARG A 608 -20.88 -9.45 -19.13
C ARG A 608 -20.03 -10.56 -19.74
N GLN A 609 -20.69 -11.50 -20.40
CA GLN A 609 -20.05 -12.49 -21.28
C GLN A 609 -20.16 -11.97 -22.72
N GLU A 610 -19.13 -12.16 -23.53
CA GLU A 610 -19.06 -11.61 -24.91
C GLU A 610 -20.26 -11.98 -25.80
#